data_AF-T1CM33-F1
#
_entry.id   AF-T1CM33-F1
#
_cell.length_a   1.000
_cell.length_b   1.000
_cell.length_c   1.000
_cell.angle_alpha   90.00
_cell.angle_beta   90.00
_cell.angle_gamma   90.00
#
_symmetry.space_group_name_H-M   'P 1'
#
loop_
_entity.id
_entity.type
_entity.pdbx_description
1 polymer ?
#
loop_
_entity_poly.entity_id
_entity_poly.type
_entity_poly.pdbx_seq_one_letter_code
_entity_poly.pdbx_strand_id
1 'polypeptide(L)'
;MRTSIGKTLLLTVLTALAAGGTLAMAAPAAAPGLAQVAPALFQDLHWRLIGPFRGGRVLAVSGVPQHPQRFYFGAVDGGVWRSDDAGRTWRPIFDAEPVGSIGALAVAPSIPM
;
A
#
# COMPACT_ATOMS: atom_id res chain seq x y z
N MET A 1 64.53 -48.11 38.37
CA MET A 1 63.30 -48.17 39.19
C MET A 1 62.73 -46.75 39.25
N ARG A 2 61.52 -46.51 38.69
CA ARG A 2 60.62 -45.37 38.99
C ARG A 2 61.11 -43.95 38.59
N THR A 3 60.36 -43.04 37.94
CA THR A 3 58.95 -42.96 37.52
C THR A 3 58.79 -41.84 36.49
N SER A 4 58.01 -42.08 35.43
CA SER A 4 57.50 -41.11 34.45
C SER A 4 56.32 -40.32 35.05
N ILE A 5 56.59 -39.17 35.67
CA ILE A 5 55.56 -38.30 36.27
C ILE A 5 55.12 -37.15 35.32
N GLY A 6 55.89 -36.85 34.26
CA GLY A 6 55.63 -35.67 33.42
C GLY A 6 54.63 -35.86 32.25
N LYS A 7 54.36 -37.10 31.82
CA LYS A 7 53.55 -37.34 30.60
C LYS A 7 52.07 -37.65 30.85
N THR A 8 51.68 -37.95 32.09
CA THR A 8 50.29 -38.36 32.40
C THR A 8 49.39 -37.18 32.78
N LEU A 9 49.94 -36.02 33.20
CA LEU A 9 49.11 -34.85 33.53
C LEU A 9 48.65 -34.04 32.30
N LEU A 10 49.33 -34.16 31.17
CA LEU A 10 48.98 -33.39 29.96
C LEU A 10 47.84 -34.04 29.15
N LEU A 11 47.53 -35.31 29.39
CA LEU A 11 46.50 -36.03 28.62
C LEU A 11 45.09 -35.93 29.22
N THR A 12 44.94 -35.62 30.51
CA THR A 12 43.60 -35.55 31.14
C THR A 12 42.93 -34.18 30.97
N VAL A 13 43.70 -33.11 30.70
CA VAL A 13 43.12 -31.78 30.43
C VAL A 13 42.63 -31.66 28.99
N LEU A 14 43.15 -32.46 28.05
CA LEU A 14 42.70 -32.43 26.65
C LEU A 14 41.38 -33.19 26.40
N THR A 15 40.95 -34.05 27.32
CA THR A 15 39.62 -34.70 27.29
C THR A 15 38.54 -33.94 28.05
N ALA A 16 38.82 -32.74 28.55
CA ALA A 16 37.77 -31.83 29.08
C ALA A 16 37.27 -30.83 28.03
N LEU A 17 37.83 -30.84 26.81
CA LEU A 17 37.40 -29.97 25.70
C LEU A 17 36.64 -30.72 24.58
N ALA A 18 36.17 -31.95 24.86
CA ALA A 18 35.30 -32.71 23.96
C ALA A 18 33.87 -32.88 24.50
N ALA A 19 33.55 -32.23 25.62
CA ALA A 19 32.19 -31.98 26.06
C ALA A 19 31.87 -30.48 25.91
N GLY A 20 32.26 -29.90 24.77
CA GLY A 20 31.70 -28.65 24.30
C GLY A 20 30.24 -28.90 23.99
N GLY A 21 29.39 -28.91 25.03
CA GLY A 21 27.95 -28.89 24.87
C GLY A 21 27.63 -27.62 24.10
N THR A 22 27.44 -27.75 22.79
CA THR A 22 26.83 -26.70 21.99
C THR A 22 25.46 -26.44 22.61
N LEU A 23 25.34 -25.37 23.38
CA LEU A 23 24.07 -24.72 23.62
C LEU A 23 23.56 -24.35 22.24
N ALA A 24 22.78 -25.24 21.64
CA ALA A 24 22.03 -24.96 20.44
C ALA A 24 21.10 -23.82 20.82
N MET A 25 21.47 -22.60 20.43
CA MET A 25 20.58 -21.46 20.49
C MET A 25 19.36 -21.85 19.64
N ALA A 26 18.24 -22.15 20.29
CA ALA A 26 17.00 -22.40 19.60
C ALA A 26 16.67 -21.12 18.82
N ALA A 27 16.75 -21.20 17.49
CA ALA A 27 16.28 -20.11 16.64
C ALA A 27 14.82 -19.83 17.03
N PRO A 28 14.42 -18.55 17.20
CA PRO A 28 13.02 -18.24 17.48
C PRO A 28 12.18 -18.88 16.38
N ALA A 29 11.18 -19.68 16.78
CA ALA A 29 10.21 -20.22 15.85
C ALA A 29 9.63 -19.04 15.07
N ALA A 30 9.79 -19.07 13.74
CA ALA A 30 9.19 -18.07 12.88
C ALA A 30 7.71 -17.99 13.23
N ALA A 31 7.23 -16.81 13.62
CA ALA A 31 5.81 -16.60 13.86
C ALA A 31 5.07 -17.05 12.60
N PRO A 32 3.95 -17.80 12.72
CA PRO A 32 3.17 -18.16 11.56
C PRO A 32 2.82 -16.88 10.80
N GLY A 33 3.19 -16.84 9.52
CA GLY A 33 2.85 -15.72 8.66
C GLY A 33 1.33 -15.52 8.67
N LEU A 34 0.88 -14.26 8.60
CA LEU A 34 -0.54 -13.96 8.49
C LEU A 34 -1.13 -14.74 7.32
N ALA A 35 -2.21 -15.48 7.55
CA ALA A 35 -2.91 -16.18 6.48
C ALA A 35 -3.33 -15.17 5.41
N GLN A 36 -2.76 -15.29 4.21
CA GLN A 36 -3.14 -14.48 3.07
C GLN A 36 -4.50 -14.94 2.56
N VAL A 37 -5.49 -14.06 2.62
CA VAL A 37 -6.82 -14.29 2.03
C VAL A 37 -6.67 -14.25 0.51
N ALA A 38 -7.23 -15.25 -0.18
CA ALA A 38 -7.15 -15.33 -1.64
C ALA A 38 -7.81 -14.10 -2.29
N PRO A 39 -7.12 -13.36 -3.19
CA PRO A 39 -7.69 -12.18 -3.85
C PRO A 39 -8.99 -12.44 -4.64
N ALA A 40 -9.20 -13.69 -5.06
CA ALA A 40 -10.41 -14.15 -5.71
C ALA A 40 -11.68 -13.95 -4.84
N LEU A 41 -11.54 -13.92 -3.51
CA LEU A 41 -12.66 -13.70 -2.60
C LEU A 41 -13.15 -12.24 -2.58
N PHE A 42 -12.39 -11.31 -3.16
CA PHE A 42 -12.74 -9.88 -3.20
C PHE A 42 -13.31 -9.42 -4.55
N GLN A 43 -13.46 -10.31 -5.53
CA GLN A 43 -13.81 -9.92 -6.91
C GLN A 43 -15.20 -9.28 -7.03
N ASP A 44 -16.13 -9.63 -6.13
CA ASP A 44 -17.49 -9.08 -6.12
C ASP A 44 -17.62 -7.80 -5.27
N LEU A 45 -16.55 -7.39 -4.57
CA LEU A 45 -16.56 -6.15 -3.80
C LEU A 45 -16.50 -4.96 -4.74
N HIS A 46 -17.56 -4.14 -4.68
CA HIS A 46 -17.68 -2.91 -5.44
C HIS A 46 -17.79 -1.72 -4.50
N TRP A 47 -17.06 -0.67 -4.82
CA TRP A 47 -17.21 0.62 -4.16
C TRP A 47 -18.58 1.20 -4.51
N ARG A 48 -19.27 1.74 -3.51
CA ARG A 48 -20.51 2.49 -3.70
C ARG A 48 -20.49 3.77 -2.89
N LEU A 49 -21.11 4.80 -3.43
CA LEU A 49 -21.33 6.05 -2.72
C LEU A 49 -22.39 5.85 -1.62
N ILE A 50 -22.07 6.26 -0.39
CA ILE A 50 -23.02 6.24 0.75
C ILE A 50 -23.72 7.61 0.92
N GLY A 51 -23.14 8.68 0.35
CA GLY A 51 -23.66 10.04 0.41
C GLY A 51 -22.88 10.95 1.38
N PRO A 52 -23.23 12.25 1.45
CA PRO A 52 -24.23 12.96 0.65
C PRO A 52 -23.85 13.07 -0.84
N PHE A 53 -24.84 13.03 -1.74
CA PHE A 53 -24.61 13.09 -3.20
C PHE A 53 -24.04 14.43 -3.70
N ARG A 54 -24.12 15.47 -2.87
CA ARG A 54 -23.60 16.81 -3.13
C ARG A 54 -22.97 17.34 -1.84
N GLY A 55 -21.71 17.01 -1.65
CA GLY A 55 -20.93 17.43 -0.49
C GLY A 55 -19.47 17.59 -0.86
N GLY A 56 -18.67 18.07 0.09
CA GLY A 56 -17.26 18.35 -0.12
C GLY A 56 -16.97 19.79 -0.55
N ARG A 57 -15.69 20.07 -0.81
CA ARG A 57 -15.18 21.41 -1.17
C ARG A 57 -14.64 21.41 -2.58
N VAL A 58 -15.07 22.36 -3.39
CA VAL A 58 -14.63 22.58 -4.77
C VAL A 58 -13.74 23.82 -4.84
N LEU A 59 -12.60 23.74 -5.52
CA LEU A 59 -11.69 24.88 -5.73
C LEU A 59 -11.57 25.32 -7.18
N ALA A 60 -11.77 24.40 -8.13
CA ALA A 60 -11.63 24.69 -9.55
C ALA A 60 -12.86 24.21 -10.33
N VAL A 61 -13.32 25.01 -11.29
CA VAL A 61 -14.45 24.69 -12.17
C VAL A 61 -14.11 25.15 -13.58
N SER A 62 -14.44 24.35 -14.58
CA SER A 62 -14.29 24.71 -15.99
C SER A 62 -15.44 24.17 -16.82
N GLY A 63 -15.95 24.98 -17.75
CA GLY A 63 -16.92 24.57 -18.76
C GLY A 63 -16.25 24.30 -20.11
N VAL A 64 -16.94 23.61 -21.01
CA VAL A 64 -16.45 23.35 -22.37
C VAL A 64 -17.19 24.22 -23.36
N PRO A 65 -16.54 25.19 -24.05
CA PRO A 65 -17.23 26.12 -24.94
C PRO A 65 -18.07 25.45 -26.04
N GLN A 66 -17.58 24.35 -26.61
CA GLN A 66 -18.26 23.61 -27.67
C GLN A 66 -19.37 22.67 -27.15
N HIS A 67 -19.44 22.44 -25.84
CA HIS A 67 -20.41 21.54 -25.21
C HIS A 67 -21.05 22.24 -24.00
N PRO A 68 -22.12 23.03 -24.20
CA PRO A 68 -22.68 23.90 -23.15
C PRO A 68 -23.26 23.17 -21.94
N GLN A 69 -23.46 21.85 -22.03
CA GLN A 69 -23.90 21.02 -20.91
C GLN A 69 -22.75 20.31 -20.18
N ARG A 70 -21.52 20.40 -20.71
CA ARG A 70 -20.35 19.74 -20.17
C ARG A 70 -19.57 20.65 -19.25
N PHE A 71 -19.42 20.20 -18.02
CA PHE A 71 -18.68 20.90 -16.97
C PHE A 71 -17.77 19.93 -16.23
N TYR A 72 -16.68 20.48 -15.72
CA TYR A 72 -15.73 19.79 -14.86
C TYR A 72 -15.53 20.59 -13.59
N PHE A 73 -15.36 19.90 -12.46
CA PHE A 73 -14.85 20.53 -11.24
C PHE A 73 -13.74 19.70 -10.62
N GLY A 74 -12.83 20.38 -9.91
CA GLY A 74 -11.80 19.80 -9.07
C GLY A 74 -12.14 19.97 -7.59
N ALA A 75 -12.15 18.86 -6.86
CA ALA A 75 -12.38 18.84 -5.42
C ALA A 75 -11.07 18.93 -4.62
N VAL A 76 -11.18 19.42 -3.38
CA VAL A 76 -10.13 19.21 -2.38
C VAL A 76 -10.25 17.77 -1.89
N ASP A 77 -9.24 16.97 -2.19
CA ASP A 77 -9.16 15.56 -1.81
C ASP A 77 -10.34 14.71 -2.31
N GLY A 78 -10.78 14.96 -3.55
CA GLY A 78 -11.89 14.24 -4.18
C GLY A 78 -11.77 14.08 -5.69
N GLY A 79 -10.62 14.45 -6.27
CA GLY A 79 -10.33 14.30 -7.68
C GLY A 79 -11.14 15.23 -8.60
N VAL A 80 -11.22 14.84 -9.86
CA VAL A 80 -11.95 15.56 -10.91
C VAL A 80 -13.27 14.86 -11.20
N TRP A 81 -14.32 15.67 -11.31
CA TRP A 81 -15.67 15.24 -11.63
C TRP A 81 -16.15 15.88 -12.92
N ARG A 82 -16.95 15.14 -13.68
CA ARG A 82 -17.57 15.60 -14.92
C ARG A 82 -19.09 15.54 -14.83
N SER A 83 -19.75 16.56 -15.36
CA SER A 83 -21.16 16.56 -15.70
C SER A 83 -21.32 16.67 -17.21
N ASP A 84 -22.30 15.96 -17.77
CA ASP A 84 -22.72 16.06 -19.17
C ASP A 84 -24.16 16.61 -19.29
N ASP A 85 -24.77 17.07 -18.18
CA ASP A 85 -26.18 17.48 -18.09
C ASP A 85 -26.39 18.83 -17.36
N ALA A 86 -25.43 19.75 -17.54
CA ALA A 86 -25.40 21.08 -16.93
C ALA A 86 -25.38 21.07 -15.38
N GLY A 87 -24.65 20.14 -14.79
CA GLY A 87 -24.41 20.06 -13.36
C GLY A 87 -25.51 19.36 -12.55
N ARG A 88 -26.47 18.71 -13.22
CA ARG A 88 -27.54 17.96 -12.52
C ARG A 88 -26.98 16.68 -11.92
N THR A 89 -26.18 15.95 -12.68
CA THR A 89 -25.45 14.75 -12.24
C THR A 89 -23.96 14.89 -12.50
N TRP A 90 -23.17 14.22 -11.66
CA TRP A 90 -21.71 14.24 -11.67
C TRP A 90 -21.16 12.83 -11.59
N ARG A 91 -20.08 12.57 -12.33
CA ARG A 91 -19.37 11.28 -12.34
C ARG A 91 -17.89 11.53 -12.06
N PRO A 92 -17.22 10.72 -11.22
CA PRO A 92 -15.79 10.82 -11.03
C PRO A 92 -15.07 10.37 -12.31
N ILE A 93 -13.98 11.04 -12.66
CA ILE A 93 -13.15 10.71 -13.83
C ILE A 93 -11.65 10.63 -13.49
N PHE A 94 -11.32 10.63 -12.20
CA PHE A 94 -9.95 10.75 -11.68
C PHE A 94 -9.58 9.62 -10.70
N ASP A 95 -10.39 8.56 -10.63
CA ASP A 95 -10.23 7.49 -9.64
C ASP A 95 -9.00 6.59 -9.90
N ALA A 96 -8.42 6.65 -11.10
CA ALA A 96 -7.21 5.91 -11.44
C ALA A 96 -5.92 6.57 -10.93
N GLU A 97 -6.00 7.83 -10.50
CA GLU A 97 -4.84 8.61 -10.08
C GLU A 97 -4.56 8.47 -8.58
N PRO A 98 -3.29 8.46 -8.17
CA PRO A 98 -2.92 8.29 -6.76
C PRO A 98 -3.09 9.57 -5.92
N VAL A 99 -3.55 10.66 -6.52
CA VAL A 99 -3.72 11.97 -5.86
C VAL A 99 -5.17 12.43 -5.96
N GLY A 100 -5.68 13.06 -4.90
CA GLY A 100 -7.07 13.53 -4.86
C GLY A 100 -7.25 15.05 -4.86
N SER A 101 -6.19 15.82 -4.60
CA SER A 101 -6.30 17.27 -4.39
C SER A 101 -6.13 18.05 -5.69
N ILE A 102 -7.18 18.75 -6.11
CA ILE A 102 -7.20 19.52 -7.35
C ILE A 102 -7.30 21.02 -7.04
N GLY A 103 -6.20 21.75 -7.24
CA GLY A 103 -6.13 23.19 -7.04
C GLY A 103 -6.46 24.03 -8.29
N ALA A 104 -6.29 23.46 -9.48
CA ALA A 104 -6.55 24.12 -10.76
C ALA A 104 -6.94 23.10 -11.83
N LEU A 105 -7.71 23.55 -12.82
CA LEU A 105 -8.27 22.77 -13.92
C LEU A 105 -8.43 23.70 -15.12
N ALA A 106 -8.05 23.24 -16.31
CA ALA A 106 -8.31 23.92 -17.56
C ALA A 106 -8.72 22.91 -18.65
N VAL A 107 -9.60 23.34 -19.55
CA VAL A 107 -9.99 22.58 -20.73
C VAL A 107 -9.25 23.13 -21.93
N ALA A 108 -8.58 22.27 -22.69
CA ALA A 108 -7.95 22.66 -23.94
C ALA A 108 -9.01 23.15 -24.96
N PRO A 109 -8.78 24.26 -25.68
CA PRO A 109 -9.73 24.76 -26.67
C PRO A 109 -9.91 23.80 -27.87
N SER A 110 -8.89 22.99 -28.15
CA SER A 110 -8.89 22.00 -29.21
C SER A 110 -9.80 20.83 -28.87
N ILE A 111 -10.58 20.39 -29.85
CA ILE A 111 -11.31 19.12 -29.78
C ILE A 111 -10.25 18.01 -29.70
N PRO A 112 -10.21 17.18 -28.64
CA PRO A 112 -9.38 15.99 -28.66
C PRO A 112 -9.95 15.08 -29.75
N MET A 113 -9.08 14.62 -30.66
CA MET A 113 -9.42 13.71 -31.77
C MET A 113 -10.15 12.46 -31.27
#